data_AF-A0A7C6NVL6-F1
#
_entry.id   AF-A0A7C6NVL6-F1
#
_cell.length_a   1.000
_cell.length_b   1.000
_cell.length_c   1.000
_cell.angle_alpha   90.00
_cell.angle_beta   90.00
_cell.angle_gamma   90.00
#
_symmetry.space_group_name_H-M   'P 1'
#
loop_
_entity.id
_entity.type
_entity.pdbx_description
1 polymer ?
#
loop_
_entity_poly.entity_id
_entity_poly.type
_entity_poly.pdbx_seq_one_letter_code
_entity_poly.pdbx_strand_id
1 'polypeptide(L)'
;DGGMSFRTAHQVVGAAVADLYDKGLGQKEFTYERLNSWCKQITGASLPVSKAQVEQALDNKVGVERRKSLGGTAPTEVRRMIADQRARADKLNTALNKLVDQWQQADLQLKQESEQLMP
;
A
#
# COMPACT_ATOMS: atom_id res chain seq x y z
N ASP A 1 -4.20 21.49 -7.23
CA ASP A 1 -4.73 20.76 -8.40
C ASP A 1 -6.24 20.60 -8.36
N GLY A 2 -6.88 20.65 -9.54
CA GLY A 2 -8.32 20.52 -9.76
C GLY A 2 -9.18 21.74 -9.42
N GLY A 3 -8.73 22.65 -8.55
CA GLY A 3 -9.50 23.88 -8.22
C GLY A 3 -10.88 23.64 -7.58
N MET A 4 -11.21 22.38 -7.24
CA MET A 4 -12.48 21.94 -6.69
C MET A 4 -12.29 21.38 -5.28
N SER A 5 -13.25 21.63 -4.39
CA SER A 5 -13.21 21.05 -3.04
C SER A 5 -13.30 19.52 -3.10
N PHE A 6 -12.67 18.83 -2.14
CA PHE A 6 -12.73 17.37 -2.06
C PHE A 6 -14.18 16.85 -1.99
N ARG A 7 -15.04 17.53 -1.21
CA ARG A 7 -16.46 17.17 -1.07
C ARG A 7 -17.18 17.21 -2.42
N THR A 8 -16.98 18.29 -3.18
CA THR A 8 -17.60 18.45 -4.50
C THR A 8 -17.07 17.40 -5.49
N ALA A 9 -15.75 17.15 -5.50
CA ALA A 9 -15.16 16.13 -6.34
C ALA A 9 -15.71 14.73 -6.02
N HIS A 10 -15.81 14.40 -4.73
CA HIS A 10 -16.38 13.13 -4.27
C HIS A 10 -17.85 12.99 -4.67
N GLN A 11 -18.65 14.06 -4.59
CA GLN A 11 -20.04 14.05 -5.03
C GLN A 11 -20.18 13.83 -6.54
N VAL A 12 -19.37 14.49 -7.36
CA VAL A 12 -19.36 14.30 -8.82
C VAL A 12 -19.00 12.87 -9.20
N VAL A 13 -17.93 12.32 -8.60
CA VAL A 13 -17.52 10.93 -8.83
C VAL A 13 -18.60 9.96 -8.36
N GLY A 14 -19.17 10.16 -7.17
CA GLY A 14 -20.22 9.31 -6.62
C GLY A 14 -21.47 9.28 -7.49
N ALA A 15 -21.92 10.43 -7.99
CA ALA A 15 -23.06 10.51 -8.89
C ALA A 15 -22.79 9.78 -10.23
N ALA A 16 -21.58 9.94 -10.78
CA ALA A 16 -21.20 9.25 -12.00
C ALA A 16 -21.13 7.72 -11.84
N VAL A 17 -20.68 7.22 -10.68
CA VAL A 17 -20.64 5.79 -10.37
C VAL A 17 -22.05 5.25 -10.13
N ALA A 18 -22.90 5.96 -9.39
CA ALA A 18 -24.29 5.57 -9.15
C ALA A 18 -25.07 5.44 -10.47
N ASP A 19 -24.93 6.43 -11.36
CA ASP A 19 -25.57 6.40 -12.69
C ASP A 19 -25.12 5.23 -13.57
N LEU A 20 -23.84 4.83 -13.49
CA LEU A 20 -23.36 3.63 -14.17
C LEU A 20 -24.00 2.37 -13.59
N TYR A 21 -24.05 2.27 -12.27
CA TYR A 21 -24.61 1.13 -11.58
C TYR A 21 -26.10 0.96 -11.92
N ASP A 22 -26.88 2.04 -11.85
CA ASP A 22 -28.32 2.04 -12.15
C ASP A 22 -28.61 1.63 -13.60
N LYS A 23 -27.68 1.91 -14.52
CA LYS A 23 -27.77 1.55 -15.95
C LYS A 23 -27.14 0.20 -16.29
N GLY A 24 -26.59 -0.51 -15.30
CA GLY A 24 -25.89 -1.79 -15.53
C GLY A 24 -24.63 -1.65 -16.39
N LEU A 25 -23.99 -0.48 -16.39
CA LEU A 25 -22.83 -0.17 -17.21
C LEU A 25 -21.52 -0.44 -16.45
N GLY A 26 -20.52 -0.97 -17.15
CA GLY A 26 -19.21 -1.31 -16.59
C GLY A 26 -18.21 -0.16 -16.57
N GLN A 27 -17.01 -0.43 -16.04
CA GLN A 27 -15.91 0.53 -15.90
C GLN A 27 -15.52 1.24 -17.21
N LYS A 28 -15.65 0.59 -18.37
CA LYS A 28 -15.34 1.18 -19.69
C LYS A 28 -16.17 2.44 -19.98
N GLU A 29 -17.36 2.53 -19.39
CA GLU A 29 -18.27 3.65 -19.54
C GLU A 29 -18.00 4.80 -18.53
N PHE A 30 -17.05 4.60 -17.61
CA PHE A 30 -16.61 5.63 -16.67
C PHE A 30 -15.59 6.56 -17.33
N THR A 31 -16.07 7.42 -18.21
CA THR A 31 -15.25 8.29 -19.06
C THR A 31 -15.16 9.73 -18.55
N TYR A 32 -14.22 10.50 -19.12
CA TYR A 32 -14.12 11.95 -18.90
C TYR A 32 -15.44 12.66 -19.25
N GLU A 33 -16.07 12.29 -20.36
CA GLU A 33 -17.29 12.92 -20.85
C GLU A 33 -18.44 12.73 -19.86
N ARG A 34 -18.56 11.54 -19.27
CA ARG A 34 -19.53 11.26 -18.21
C ARG A 34 -19.27 12.07 -16.95
N LEU A 35 -18.02 12.09 -16.48
CA LEU A 35 -17.62 12.89 -15.31
C LEU A 35 -17.85 14.39 -15.55
N ASN A 36 -17.56 14.89 -16.74
CA ASN A 36 -17.79 16.28 -17.12
C ASN A 36 -19.29 16.62 -17.18
N SER A 37 -20.13 15.70 -17.65
CA SER A 37 -21.59 15.86 -17.61
C SER A 37 -22.10 16.00 -16.18
N TRP A 38 -21.68 15.11 -15.27
CA TRP A 38 -22.05 15.19 -13.85
C TRP A 38 -21.47 16.42 -13.15
N CYS A 39 -20.24 16.82 -13.49
CA CYS A 39 -19.65 18.06 -12.98
C CYS A 39 -20.49 19.27 -13.36
N LYS A 40 -20.91 19.39 -14.62
CA LYS A 40 -21.77 20.48 -15.09
C LYS A 40 -23.12 20.48 -14.40
N GLN A 41 -23.73 19.31 -14.21
CA GLN A 41 -25.03 19.20 -13.52
C GLN A 41 -24.95 19.62 -12.04
N ILE A 42 -23.87 19.28 -11.35
CA ILE A 42 -23.72 19.55 -9.90
C ILE A 42 -23.20 20.96 -9.63
N THR A 43 -22.28 21.46 -10.46
CA THR A 43 -21.53 22.70 -10.17
C THR A 43 -21.83 23.83 -11.14
N GLY A 44 -22.52 23.56 -12.26
CA GLY A 44 -22.68 24.50 -13.37
C GLY A 44 -21.42 24.70 -14.21
N ALA A 45 -20.27 24.13 -13.82
CA ALA A 45 -18.99 24.29 -14.48
C ALA A 45 -18.46 22.99 -15.09
N SER A 46 -17.60 23.13 -16.11
CA SER A 46 -16.87 22.00 -16.69
C SER A 46 -15.88 21.40 -15.70
N LEU A 47 -15.58 20.11 -15.88
CA LEU A 47 -14.61 19.38 -15.07
C LEU A 47 -13.23 20.05 -15.17
N PRO A 48 -12.62 20.48 -14.06
CA PRO A 48 -11.39 21.26 -14.05
C PRO A 48 -10.12 20.40 -14.10
N VAL A 49 -10.14 19.35 -14.92
CA VAL A 49 -8.99 18.48 -15.23
C VAL A 49 -9.06 18.06 -16.71
N SER A 50 -7.95 17.61 -17.27
CA SER A 50 -7.92 17.10 -18.65
C SER A 50 -8.41 15.65 -18.74
N LYS A 51 -8.80 15.24 -19.95
CA LYS A 51 -9.12 13.84 -20.27
C LYS A 51 -7.97 12.89 -19.93
N ALA A 52 -6.74 13.27 -20.28
CA ALA A 52 -5.55 12.48 -19.96
C ALA A 52 -5.35 12.32 -18.44
N GLN A 53 -5.66 13.34 -17.63
CA GLN A 53 -5.60 13.22 -16.16
C GLN A 53 -6.63 12.22 -15.62
N VAL A 54 -7.84 12.19 -16.19
CA VAL A 54 -8.86 11.20 -15.84
C VAL A 54 -8.44 9.79 -16.25
N GLU A 55 -8.00 9.60 -17.50
CA GLU A 55 -7.53 8.30 -18.00
C GLU A 55 -6.39 7.76 -17.15
N GLN A 56 -5.42 8.62 -16.81
CA GLN A 56 -4.31 8.27 -15.93
C GLN A 56 -4.78 7.93 -14.50
N ALA A 57 -5.83 8.57 -13.98
CA ALA A 57 -6.39 8.25 -12.67
C ALA A 57 -7.13 6.90 -12.65
N LEU A 58 -7.65 6.45 -13.80
CA LEU A 58 -8.34 5.17 -13.96
C LEU A 58 -7.38 4.00 -14.23
N ASP A 59 -6.12 4.28 -14.55
CA ASP A 59 -5.09 3.25 -14.67
C ASP A 59 -4.67 2.74 -13.28
N ASN A 60 -5.02 1.48 -13.00
CA ASN A 60 -4.68 0.80 -11.76
C ASN A 60 -3.16 0.77 -11.49
N LYS A 61 -2.33 0.62 -12.53
CA LYS A 61 -0.86 0.60 -12.38
C LYS A 61 -0.37 1.95 -11.89
N VAL A 62 -0.87 3.03 -12.49
CA VAL A 62 -0.53 4.39 -12.06
C VAL A 62 -1.02 4.65 -10.63
N GLY A 63 -2.22 4.17 -10.29
CA GLY A 63 -2.75 4.25 -8.92
C GLY A 63 -1.84 3.57 -7.88
N VAL A 64 -1.29 2.40 -8.20
CA VAL A 64 -0.33 1.69 -7.35
C VAL A 64 1.00 2.44 -7.27
N GLU A 65 1.55 2.88 -8.40
CA GLU A 65 2.85 3.57 -8.48
C GLU A 65 2.88 4.93 -7.76
N ARG A 66 1.75 5.63 -7.67
CA ARG A 66 1.65 6.93 -6.99
C ARG A 66 1.69 6.83 -5.46
N ARG A 67 1.38 5.67 -4.87
CA ARG A 67 1.34 5.47 -3.41
C ARG A 67 2.75 5.25 -2.86
N LYS A 68 3.59 6.30 -2.94
CA LYS A 68 5.02 6.31 -2.56
C LYS A 68 5.29 6.73 -1.11
N SER A 69 4.26 7.06 -0.34
CA SER A 69 4.40 7.34 1.09
C SER A 69 4.99 6.12 1.82
N LEU A 70 5.57 6.34 3.00
CA LEU A 70 6.01 5.26 3.87
C LEU A 70 4.88 4.23 4.07
N GLY A 71 5.17 2.94 3.83
CA GLY A 71 4.19 1.85 3.90
C GLY A 71 3.23 1.75 2.71
N GLY A 72 3.43 2.56 1.67
CA GLY A 72 2.60 2.56 0.46
C GLY A 72 2.84 1.38 -0.48
N THR A 73 1.94 1.23 -1.46
CA THR A 73 1.95 0.10 -2.40
C THR A 73 2.88 0.30 -3.61
N ALA A 74 3.54 1.45 -3.73
CA ALA A 74 4.44 1.69 -4.84
C ALA A 74 5.57 0.64 -4.85
N PRO A 75 5.97 0.09 -6.02
CA PRO A 75 7.00 -0.94 -6.08
C PRO A 75 8.33 -0.54 -5.42
N THR A 76 8.68 0.74 -5.47
CA THR A 76 9.86 1.29 -4.78
C THR A 76 9.76 1.15 -3.27
N GLU A 77 8.59 1.46 -2.70
CA GLU A 77 8.36 1.39 -1.25
C GLU A 77 8.24 -0.06 -0.78
N VAL A 78 7.55 -0.91 -1.54
CA VAL A 78 7.47 -2.35 -1.24
C VAL A 78 8.85 -2.99 -1.26
N ARG A 79 9.71 -2.65 -2.23
CA ARG A 79 11.11 -3.13 -2.27
C ARG A 79 11.91 -2.66 -1.05
N ARG A 80 11.76 -1.40 -0.63
CA ARG A 80 12.37 -0.86 0.58
C ARG A 80 11.93 -1.65 1.83
N MET A 81 10.62 -1.87 1.98
CA MET A 81 10.06 -2.66 3.09
C MET A 81 10.58 -4.11 3.10
N ILE A 82 10.69 -4.77 1.94
CA ILE A 82 11.26 -6.11 1.84
C ILE A 82 12.72 -6.12 2.30
N ALA A 83 13.52 -5.14 1.89
CA ALA A 83 14.92 -5.03 2.30
C ALA A 83 15.05 -4.83 3.82
N ASP A 84 14.24 -3.93 4.40
CA ASP A 84 14.20 -3.71 5.85
C ASP A 84 13.81 -4.97 6.61
N GLN A 85 12.79 -5.71 6.14
CA GLN A 85 12.33 -6.93 6.79
C GLN A 85 13.37 -8.05 6.72
N ARG A 86 14.10 -8.18 5.60
CA ARG A 86 15.23 -9.12 5.50
C ARG A 86 16.33 -8.78 6.51
N ALA A 87 16.75 -7.52 6.57
CA ALA A 87 17.76 -7.08 7.52
C ALA A 87 17.35 -7.32 8.99
N ARG A 88 16.06 -7.16 9.31
CA ARG A 88 15.52 -7.47 10.65
C ARG A 88 15.54 -8.98 10.93
N ALA A 89 15.15 -9.80 9.97
CA ALA A 89 15.19 -11.26 10.10
C ALA A 89 16.62 -11.76 10.33
N ASP A 90 17.60 -11.24 9.58
CA ASP A 90 19.02 -11.60 9.71
C ASP A 90 19.58 -11.25 11.10
N LYS A 91 19.23 -10.06 11.60
CA LYS A 91 19.60 -9.61 12.96
C LYS A 91 19.01 -10.51 14.03
N LEU A 92 17.72 -10.85 13.90
CA LEU A 92 17.04 -11.74 14.84
C LEU A 92 17.67 -13.14 14.83
N ASN A 93 17.93 -13.68 13.64
CA ASN A 93 18.56 -15.00 13.48
C ASN A 93 19.95 -15.03 14.14
N THR A 94 20.77 -14.01 13.91
CA THR A 94 22.08 -13.88 14.56
C THR A 94 21.97 -13.82 16.09
N ALA A 95 21.02 -13.05 16.61
CA ALA A 95 20.81 -12.93 18.05
C ALA A 95 20.35 -14.26 18.67
N LEU A 96 19.44 -14.98 18.02
CA LEU A 96 18.96 -16.29 18.48
C LEU A 96 20.09 -17.32 18.49
N ASN A 97 20.90 -17.41 17.44
CA ASN A 97 22.01 -18.34 17.39
C ASN A 97 22.99 -18.10 18.55
N LYS A 98 23.32 -16.84 18.84
CA LYS A 98 24.18 -16.50 19.98
C LYS A 98 23.62 -16.98 21.31
N LEU A 99 22.30 -16.84 21.53
CA LEU A 99 21.66 -17.31 22.75
C LEU A 99 21.67 -18.83 22.86
N VAL A 100 21.41 -19.52 21.75
CA VAL A 100 21.47 -20.99 21.68
C VAL A 100 22.89 -21.48 21.99
N ASP A 101 23.91 -20.88 21.38
CA ASP A 101 25.31 -21.23 21.63
C ASP A 101 25.67 -21.05 23.11
N GLN A 102 25.25 -19.93 23.72
CA GLN A 102 25.48 -19.66 25.14
C GLN A 102 24.84 -20.73 26.05
N TRP A 103 23.61 -21.13 25.75
CA TRP A 103 22.94 -22.18 26.51
C TRP A 103 23.61 -23.53 26.35
N GLN A 104 24.04 -23.89 25.15
CA GLN A 104 24.76 -25.15 24.91
C GLN A 104 26.10 -25.19 25.65
N GLN A 105 26.84 -24.08 25.67
CA GLN A 105 28.09 -24.01 26.44
C GLN A 105 27.84 -24.11 27.95
N ALA A 106 26.81 -23.44 28.46
CA ALA A 106 26.46 -23.51 29.88
C ALA A 106 26.00 -24.93 30.29
N ASP A 107 25.22 -25.62 29.45
CA ASP A 107 24.78 -27.00 29.69
C ASP A 107 25.97 -27.98 29.67
N LEU A 108 26.92 -27.79 28.73
CA LEU A 108 28.13 -28.60 28.67
C LEU A 108 29.00 -28.40 29.92
N GLN A 109 29.19 -27.15 30.35
CA GLN A 109 29.96 -26.85 31.55
C GLN A 109 29.33 -27.47 32.79
N LEU A 110 28.00 -27.36 32.95
CA LEU A 110 27.28 -27.96 34.07
C LEU A 110 27.46 -29.48 34.12
N LYS A 111 27.40 -30.16 32.97
CA LYS A 111 27.64 -31.61 32.88
C LYS A 111 29.05 -31.99 33.31
N GLN A 112 30.05 -31.26 32.80
CA GLN A 112 31.46 -31.49 33.14
C GLN A 112 31.72 -31.30 34.64
N GLU A 113 31.18 -30.25 35.25
CA GLU A 113 31.31 -30.00 36.69
C GLU A 113 30.58 -31.07 37.52
N SER A 114 29.40 -31.51 37.09
CA SER A 114 28.66 -32.59 37.76
C SER A 114 29.41 -33.93 37.75
N GLU A 115 30.04 -34.29 36.62
CA GLU A 115 30.85 -35.51 36.50
C GLU A 115 32.10 -35.46 37.40
N GLN A 116 32.70 -34.28 37.57
CA GLN A 116 33.85 -34.11 38.47
C GLN A 116 33.50 -34.22 39.96
N LEU A 117 32.26 -33.87 40.33
CA LEU A 117 31.79 -33.88 41.72
C LEU A 117 31.18 -35.21 42.18
N MET A 118 30.88 -36.13 41.25
CA MET A 118 30.37 -37.48 41.53
C MET A 118 31.37 -38.56 41.04
N PRO A 119 32.42 -38.87 41.81
CA PRO A 119 33.34 -39.98 41.50
C PRO A 119 32.71 -41.36 41.69
#